data_AF-A0A5D0MH90-F1
#
_entry.id   AF-A0A5D0MH90-F1
#
_cell.length_a   1.000
_cell.length_b   1.000
_cell.length_c   1.000
_cell.angle_alpha   90.00
_cell.angle_beta   90.00
_cell.angle_gamma   90.00
#
_symmetry.space_group_name_H-M   'P 1'
#
loop_
_entity.id
_entity.type
_entity.pdbx_description
1 polymer ?
#
loop_
_entity_poly.entity_id
_entity_poly.type
_entity_poly.pdbx_seq_one_letter_code
_entity_poly.pdbx_strand_id
1 'polypeptide(L)'
;MSFWEKVNDLDRRIIYLIIGLTVFIPLLFNVTMESKPTQPVENIYDKINSLEEDDVVLVSFDYAASSLPELQPMANAVIDHLFRNDIKVVGMALWPVGVGLGTLVMEKKAAKYDKEYGKDYVNLGYKSGGLVVIDSMGGSVKKTFPTDKDGVALKDLPIMKHVNKLDDFSLAVTLSAGDPGLRHWVMVASDKFGLPVAGGCTAVSAPQFFAYYNSGQLLGLMGGLRGAAEYENLIDVPGTASAGMSAQTVAHLMIIIFIIIGNISMFIIKRKKEKEKRK
;
A
#
# COMPACT_ATOMS: atom_id res chain seq x y z
N MET A 1 -8.21 33.95 -37.42
CA MET A 1 -8.18 33.65 -35.97
C MET A 1 -6.77 33.83 -35.44
N SER A 2 -6.60 34.60 -34.38
CA SER A 2 -5.37 34.66 -33.58
C SER A 2 -5.02 33.26 -33.04
N PHE A 3 -3.74 32.97 -32.82
CA PHE A 3 -3.30 31.74 -32.13
C PHE A 3 -4.10 31.49 -30.84
N TRP A 4 -4.34 32.56 -30.07
CA TRP A 4 -5.11 32.50 -28.82
C TRP A 4 -6.60 32.17 -29.01
N GLU A 5 -7.21 32.61 -30.10
CA GLU A 5 -8.60 32.25 -30.44
C GLU A 5 -8.69 30.75 -30.77
N LYS A 6 -7.71 30.19 -31.49
CA LYS A 6 -7.64 28.74 -31.76
C LYS A 6 -7.41 27.90 -30.50
N VAL A 7 -6.61 28.41 -29.56
CA VAL A 7 -6.38 27.75 -28.25
C VAL A 7 -7.67 27.73 -27.42
N ASN A 8 -8.47 28.79 -27.49
CA ASN A 8 -9.74 28.88 -26.75
C ASN A 8 -10.85 28.00 -27.39
N ASP A 9 -10.82 27.83 -28.71
CA ASP A 9 -11.78 26.99 -29.45
C ASP A 9 -11.27 25.54 -29.64
N LEU A 10 -10.22 25.14 -28.90
CA LEU A 10 -9.65 23.81 -29.01
C LEU A 10 -10.68 22.74 -28.60
N ASP A 11 -10.86 21.72 -29.46
CA ASP A 11 -11.76 20.61 -29.15
C ASP A 11 -11.27 19.85 -27.90
N ARG A 12 -12.16 19.66 -26.93
CA ARG A 12 -11.91 18.88 -25.71
C ARG A 12 -11.36 17.48 -25.97
N ARG A 13 -11.65 16.88 -27.12
CA ARG A 13 -11.13 15.57 -27.53
C ARG A 13 -9.61 15.58 -27.68
N ILE A 14 -9.03 16.70 -28.15
CA ILE A 14 -7.57 16.85 -28.25
C ILE A 14 -6.97 16.94 -26.85
N ILE A 15 -7.62 17.66 -25.94
CA ILE A 15 -7.20 17.74 -24.52
C ILE A 15 -7.23 16.34 -23.90
N TYR A 16 -8.31 15.57 -24.08
CA TYR A 16 -8.41 14.21 -23.58
C TYR A 16 -7.36 13.28 -24.19
N LEU A 17 -7.06 13.43 -25.49
CA LEU A 17 -6.00 12.67 -26.15
C LEU A 17 -4.63 12.99 -25.53
N ILE A 18 -4.31 14.27 -25.32
CA ILE A 18 -3.05 14.68 -24.71
C ILE A 18 -2.96 14.15 -23.27
N ILE A 19 -4.01 14.29 -22.46
CA ILE A 19 -4.02 13.74 -21.09
C ILE A 19 -3.85 12.22 -21.11
N GLY A 20 -4.57 11.54 -22.01
CA GLY A 20 -4.45 10.10 -22.20
C GLY A 20 -3.02 9.68 -22.52
N LEU A 21 -2.36 10.36 -23.47
CA LEU A 21 -0.95 10.12 -23.79
C LEU A 21 -0.01 10.44 -22.61
N THR A 22 -0.27 11.53 -21.89
CA THR A 22 0.50 11.94 -20.71
C THR A 22 0.47 10.90 -19.59
N VAL A 23 -0.64 10.18 -19.41
CA VAL A 23 -0.74 9.08 -18.43
C VAL A 23 -0.18 7.78 -19.02
N PHE A 24 -0.47 7.50 -20.29
CA PHE A 24 -0.10 6.25 -20.94
C PHE A 24 1.41 6.10 -21.12
N ILE A 25 2.12 7.17 -21.52
CA ILE A 25 3.56 7.13 -21.80
C ILE A 25 4.38 6.78 -20.53
N PRO A 26 4.23 7.46 -19.37
CA PRO A 26 4.96 7.09 -18.16
C PRO A 26 4.70 5.66 -17.69
N LEU A 27 3.46 5.17 -17.84
CA LEU A 27 3.11 3.80 -17.51
C LEU A 27 3.74 2.79 -18.46
N LEU A 28 3.79 3.09 -19.77
CA LEU A 28 4.37 2.19 -20.76
C LEU A 28 5.89 2.04 -20.59
N PHE A 29 6.57 3.13 -20.22
CA PHE A 29 8.03 3.14 -20.04
C PHE A 29 8.48 2.96 -18.59
N ASN A 30 7.57 2.68 -17.66
CA ASN A 30 7.84 2.58 -16.21
C ASN A 30 8.70 3.73 -15.69
N VAL A 31 8.37 4.97 -16.10
CA VAL A 31 9.09 6.16 -15.62
C VAL A 31 8.80 6.30 -14.14
N THR A 32 9.84 6.29 -13.32
CA THR A 32 9.75 6.46 -11.86
C THR A 32 10.40 7.77 -11.46
N MET A 33 9.70 8.54 -10.64
CA MET A 33 10.23 9.74 -10.00
C MET A 33 10.55 9.46 -8.54
N GLU A 34 11.74 9.85 -8.10
CA GLU A 34 12.09 9.77 -6.68
C GLU A 34 11.20 10.70 -5.86
N SER A 35 10.61 10.16 -4.80
CA SER A 35 9.89 10.93 -3.79
C SER A 35 10.57 10.74 -2.46
N LYS A 36 10.84 11.84 -1.75
CA LYS A 36 11.31 11.75 -0.37
C LYS A 36 10.26 11.03 0.49
N PRO A 37 10.60 9.92 1.15
CA PRO A 37 9.66 9.18 1.98
C PRO A 37 9.25 10.00 3.20
N THR A 38 8.05 9.73 3.69
CA THR A 38 7.53 10.33 4.91
C THR A 38 7.93 9.52 6.14
N GLN A 39 8.08 10.18 7.29
CA GLN A 39 8.45 9.52 8.55
C GLN A 39 7.60 8.28 8.89
N PRO A 40 6.25 8.28 8.74
CA PRO A 40 5.46 7.09 9.02
C PRO A 40 5.80 5.88 8.14
N VAL A 41 6.30 6.10 6.93
CA VAL A 41 6.74 5.05 6.00
C VAL A 41 8.17 4.61 6.33
N GLU A 42 9.06 5.56 6.62
CA GLU A 42 10.43 5.29 7.10
C GLU A 42 10.42 4.43 8.36
N ASN A 43 9.54 4.71 9.33
CA ASN A 43 9.43 3.90 10.55
C ASN A 43 9.15 2.41 10.26
N ILE A 44 8.33 2.10 9.24
CA ILE A 44 8.06 0.71 8.85
C ILE A 44 9.32 0.08 8.26
N TYR A 45 10.02 0.82 7.39
CA TYR A 45 11.25 0.37 6.76
C TYR A 45 12.34 0.10 7.79
N ASP A 46 12.57 1.05 8.70
CA ASP A 46 13.55 0.94 9.77
C ASP A 46 13.23 -0.20 10.73
N LYS A 47 11.95 -0.38 11.09
CA LYS A 47 11.53 -1.49 11.95
C LYS A 47 11.76 -2.84 11.30
N ILE A 48 11.53 -2.99 9.99
CA ILE A 48 11.81 -4.25 9.29
C ILE A 48 13.31 -4.50 9.18
N ASN A 49 14.12 -3.46 8.94
CA ASN A 49 15.58 -3.58 8.90
C ASN A 49 16.23 -3.85 10.26
N SER A 50 15.52 -3.58 11.36
CA SER A 50 16.00 -3.90 12.70
C SER A 50 15.70 -5.34 13.12
N LEU A 51 15.02 -6.14 12.29
CA LEU A 51 14.68 -7.53 12.60
C LEU A 51 15.84 -8.47 12.26
N GLU A 52 15.90 -9.61 12.94
CA GLU A 52 16.87 -10.67 12.69
C GLU A 52 16.28 -11.78 11.79
N GLU A 53 17.12 -12.56 11.10
CA GLU A 53 16.72 -13.55 10.07
C GLU A 53 15.69 -14.61 10.55
N ASP A 54 15.58 -14.84 11.86
CA ASP A 54 14.63 -15.80 12.45
C ASP A 54 13.35 -15.15 13.03
N ASP A 55 13.27 -13.82 13.04
CA ASP A 55 12.07 -13.09 13.48
C ASP A 55 10.87 -13.45 12.61
N VAL A 56 9.68 -13.44 13.25
CA VAL A 56 8.43 -13.77 12.58
C VAL A 56 7.54 -12.54 12.51
N VAL A 57 7.12 -12.20 11.29
CA VAL A 57 6.22 -11.08 11.02
C VAL A 57 4.86 -11.60 10.59
N LEU A 58 3.83 -11.09 11.24
CA LEU A 58 2.44 -11.35 10.87
C LEU A 58 2.02 -10.35 9.79
N VAL A 59 1.50 -10.82 8.66
CA VAL A 59 0.99 -9.95 7.59
C VAL A 59 -0.49 -10.22 7.34
N SER A 60 -1.34 -9.22 7.56
CA SER A 60 -2.78 -9.31 7.34
C SER A 60 -3.18 -8.64 6.03
N PHE A 61 -3.85 -9.39 5.16
CA PHE A 61 -4.33 -8.92 3.84
C PHE A 61 -5.83 -8.61 3.91
N ASP A 62 -6.19 -7.46 4.47
CA ASP A 62 -7.58 -7.07 4.76
C ASP A 62 -8.17 -6.18 3.64
N TYR A 63 -8.12 -6.67 2.40
CA TYR A 63 -8.57 -5.92 1.23
C TYR A 63 -9.12 -6.79 0.09
N ALA A 64 -9.70 -6.14 -0.91
CA ALA A 64 -10.35 -6.76 -2.06
C ALA A 64 -10.02 -6.01 -3.36
N ALA A 65 -10.59 -6.47 -4.48
CA ALA A 65 -10.31 -5.95 -5.81
C ALA A 65 -10.51 -4.42 -5.94
N SER A 66 -11.44 -3.82 -5.19
CA SER A 66 -11.74 -2.38 -5.24
C SER A 66 -10.61 -1.48 -4.71
N SER A 67 -9.76 -1.98 -3.82
CA SER A 67 -8.61 -1.26 -3.23
C SER A 67 -7.26 -1.85 -3.62
N LEU A 68 -7.28 -2.89 -4.46
CA LEU A 68 -6.11 -3.57 -5.01
C LEU A 68 -5.09 -2.58 -5.62
N PRO A 69 -5.49 -1.55 -6.41
CA PRO A 69 -4.52 -0.61 -6.99
C PRO A 69 -3.65 0.12 -5.95
N GLU A 70 -4.13 0.29 -4.72
CA GLU A 70 -3.38 0.97 -3.65
C GLU A 70 -2.66 -0.02 -2.73
N LEU A 71 -3.31 -1.13 -2.36
CA LEU A 71 -2.81 -2.03 -1.30
C LEU A 71 -1.98 -3.21 -1.83
N GLN A 72 -2.23 -3.66 -3.06
CA GLN A 72 -1.44 -4.73 -3.66
C GLN A 72 0.03 -4.32 -3.89
N PRO A 73 0.34 -3.08 -4.32
CA PRO A 73 1.73 -2.63 -4.38
C PRO A 73 2.39 -2.62 -3.00
N MET A 74 1.69 -2.19 -1.95
CA MET A 74 2.21 -2.26 -0.57
C MET A 74 2.51 -3.70 -0.15
N ALA A 75 1.60 -4.64 -0.44
CA ALA A 75 1.81 -6.06 -0.18
C ALA A 75 3.05 -6.59 -0.89
N ASN A 76 3.19 -6.26 -2.19
CA ASN A 76 4.36 -6.66 -2.96
C ASN A 76 5.66 -6.12 -2.37
N ALA A 77 5.68 -4.85 -1.96
CA ALA A 77 6.88 -4.20 -1.44
C ALA A 77 7.26 -4.72 -0.05
N VAL A 78 6.28 -4.86 0.87
CA VAL A 78 6.51 -5.39 2.22
C VAL A 78 6.99 -6.84 2.17
N ILE A 79 6.33 -7.72 1.42
CA ILE A 79 6.74 -9.13 1.34
C ILE A 79 8.11 -9.28 0.65
N ASP A 80 8.39 -8.46 -0.37
CA ASP A 80 9.71 -8.43 -1.01
C ASP A 80 10.82 -8.01 -0.02
N HIS A 81 10.55 -7.01 0.82
CA HIS A 81 11.48 -6.56 1.83
C HIS A 81 11.71 -7.61 2.92
N LEU A 82 10.65 -8.22 3.44
CA LEU A 82 10.72 -9.27 4.46
C LEU A 82 11.54 -10.47 3.95
N PHE A 83 11.22 -11.02 2.78
CA PHE A 83 11.92 -12.19 2.26
C PHE A 83 13.36 -11.92 1.82
N ARG A 84 13.67 -10.69 1.38
CA ARG A 84 15.05 -10.29 1.07
C ARG A 84 15.95 -10.28 2.31
N ASN A 85 15.39 -9.95 3.46
CA ASN A 85 16.09 -9.94 4.76
C ASN A 85 15.90 -11.26 5.52
N ASP A 86 15.52 -12.33 4.81
CA ASP A 86 15.31 -13.68 5.34
C ASP A 86 14.23 -13.82 6.45
N ILE A 87 13.43 -12.77 6.70
CA ILE A 87 12.40 -12.75 7.74
C ILE A 87 11.25 -13.71 7.42
N LYS A 88 10.80 -14.43 8.45
CA LYS A 88 9.68 -15.39 8.35
C LYS A 88 8.34 -14.69 8.31
N VAL A 89 7.43 -15.16 7.46
CA VAL A 89 6.13 -14.51 7.25
C VAL A 89 4.96 -15.43 7.57
N VAL A 90 4.10 -15.00 8.50
CA VAL A 90 2.80 -15.63 8.73
C VAL A 90 1.73 -14.72 8.12
N GLY A 91 1.14 -15.15 7.00
CA GLY A 91 0.06 -14.45 6.34
C GLY A 91 -1.30 -14.84 6.89
N MET A 92 -2.25 -13.90 6.93
CA MET A 92 -3.67 -14.20 7.17
C MET A 92 -4.57 -13.13 6.55
N ALA A 93 -5.88 -13.29 6.65
CA ALA A 93 -6.82 -12.24 6.32
C ALA A 93 -8.05 -12.24 7.23
N LEU A 94 -8.56 -11.05 7.53
CA LEU A 94 -9.89 -10.82 8.11
C LEU A 94 -10.96 -10.63 7.03
N TRP A 95 -10.57 -10.72 5.75
CA TRP A 95 -11.44 -10.65 4.59
C TRP A 95 -11.25 -11.94 3.75
N PRO A 96 -12.32 -12.64 3.34
CA PRO A 96 -12.17 -13.89 2.58
C PRO A 96 -11.34 -13.74 1.30
N VAL A 97 -11.54 -12.65 0.56
CA VAL A 97 -10.84 -12.35 -0.71
C VAL A 97 -9.34 -12.11 -0.47
N GLY A 98 -8.99 -11.56 0.69
CA GLY A 98 -7.62 -11.25 1.08
C GLY A 98 -6.69 -12.47 1.11
N VAL A 99 -7.22 -13.65 1.43
CA VAL A 99 -6.45 -14.90 1.47
C VAL A 99 -5.80 -15.20 0.12
N GLY A 100 -6.57 -15.08 -0.97
CA GLY A 100 -6.07 -15.32 -2.32
C GLY A 100 -5.06 -14.27 -2.75
N LEU A 101 -5.32 -13.00 -2.46
CA LEU A 101 -4.43 -11.88 -2.80
C LEU A 101 -3.10 -11.96 -2.04
N GLY A 102 -3.14 -12.34 -0.76
CA GLY A 102 -1.96 -12.58 0.06
C GLY A 102 -1.15 -13.78 -0.42
N THR A 103 -1.83 -14.89 -0.73
CA THR A 103 -1.19 -16.09 -1.30
C THR A 103 -0.44 -15.76 -2.58
N LEU A 104 -1.08 -15.04 -3.51
CA LEU A 104 -0.47 -14.63 -4.78
C LEU A 104 0.86 -13.90 -4.57
N VAL A 105 0.91 -12.95 -3.62
CA VAL A 105 2.13 -12.18 -3.36
C VAL A 105 3.17 -13.03 -2.67
N MET A 106 2.79 -13.74 -1.62
CA MET A 106 3.71 -14.57 -0.85
C MET A 106 4.35 -15.63 -1.73
N GLU A 107 3.58 -16.38 -2.52
CA GLU A 107 4.14 -17.41 -3.42
C GLU A 107 5.02 -16.80 -4.52
N LYS A 108 4.58 -15.70 -5.14
CA LYS A 108 5.38 -15.02 -6.18
C LYS A 108 6.73 -14.53 -5.64
N LYS A 109 6.75 -13.96 -4.43
CA LYS A 109 7.97 -13.44 -3.81
C LYS A 109 8.81 -14.55 -3.20
N ALA A 110 8.18 -15.59 -2.66
CA ALA A 110 8.86 -16.79 -2.18
C ALA A 110 9.67 -17.44 -3.30
N ALA A 111 9.08 -17.57 -4.50
CA ALA A 111 9.78 -18.08 -5.68
C ALA A 111 10.95 -17.20 -6.14
N LYS A 112 10.93 -15.89 -5.85
CA LYS A 112 12.04 -14.96 -6.17
C LYS A 112 13.23 -15.12 -5.21
N TYR A 113 12.98 -15.50 -3.96
CA TYR A 113 13.96 -15.55 -2.86
C TYR A 113 14.16 -16.99 -2.32
N ASP A 114 13.79 -18.01 -3.09
CA ASP A 114 13.90 -19.42 -2.76
C ASP A 114 13.34 -19.80 -1.37
N LYS A 115 12.18 -19.22 -1.01
CA LYS A 115 11.50 -19.47 0.28
C LYS A 115 10.61 -20.70 0.24
N GLU A 116 10.67 -21.49 1.30
CA GLU A 116 9.94 -22.75 1.45
C GLU A 116 8.67 -22.58 2.29
N TYR A 117 7.53 -23.06 1.77
CA TYR A 117 6.26 -23.03 2.48
C TYR A 117 6.31 -23.92 3.73
N GLY A 118 5.75 -23.43 4.84
CA GLY A 118 5.76 -24.09 6.15
C GLY A 118 7.05 -23.87 6.96
N LYS A 119 8.14 -23.46 6.33
CA LYS A 119 9.42 -23.15 6.98
C LYS A 119 9.68 -21.64 7.06
N ASP A 120 9.58 -20.96 5.92
CA ASP A 120 9.89 -19.53 5.81
C ASP A 120 8.61 -18.69 5.73
N TYR A 121 7.53 -19.26 5.21
CA TYR A 121 6.23 -18.60 5.21
C TYR A 121 5.05 -19.57 5.29
N VAL A 122 3.91 -19.10 5.80
CA VAL A 122 2.64 -19.84 5.83
C VAL A 122 1.48 -18.87 5.64
N ASN A 123 0.37 -19.33 5.06
CA ASN A 123 -0.88 -18.57 5.05
C ASN A 123 -1.93 -19.28 5.92
N LEU A 124 -2.31 -18.66 7.04
CA LEU A 124 -3.33 -19.20 7.96
C LEU A 124 -4.74 -19.19 7.36
N GLY A 125 -4.95 -18.42 6.28
CA GLY A 125 -6.25 -18.28 5.64
C GLY A 125 -7.12 -17.21 6.29
N TYR A 126 -8.43 -17.45 6.28
CA TYR A 126 -9.45 -16.51 6.72
C TYR A 126 -10.11 -16.97 8.01
N LYS A 127 -10.38 -16.01 8.91
CA LYS A 127 -11.24 -16.22 10.06
C LYS A 127 -12.20 -15.04 10.21
N SER A 128 -13.49 -15.36 10.39
CA SER A 128 -14.49 -14.35 10.72
C SER A 128 -14.42 -13.98 12.21
N GLY A 129 -14.65 -12.70 12.53
CA GLY A 129 -14.74 -12.21 13.91
C GLY A 129 -13.95 -10.94 14.22
N GLY A 130 -13.13 -10.43 13.29
CA GLY A 130 -12.43 -9.15 13.44
C GLY A 130 -11.61 -9.09 14.73
N LEU A 131 -11.97 -8.16 15.64
CA LEU A 131 -11.38 -8.03 16.98
C LEU A 131 -11.27 -9.35 17.73
N VAL A 132 -12.30 -10.20 17.69
CA VAL A 132 -12.35 -11.45 18.44
C VAL A 132 -11.29 -12.43 17.96
N VAL A 133 -10.99 -12.43 16.65
CA VAL A 133 -9.93 -13.27 16.08
C VAL A 133 -8.57 -12.84 16.60
N ILE A 134 -8.29 -11.54 16.55
CA ILE A 134 -7.02 -10.96 17.02
C ILE A 134 -6.86 -11.22 18.52
N ASP A 135 -7.93 -11.02 19.30
CA ASP A 135 -7.92 -11.28 20.74
C ASP A 135 -7.63 -12.75 21.07
N SER A 136 -8.28 -13.66 20.35
CA SER A 136 -8.08 -15.10 20.48
C SER A 136 -6.64 -15.51 20.12
N MET A 137 -6.04 -14.87 19.12
CA MET A 137 -4.62 -15.09 18.77
C MET A 137 -3.67 -14.66 19.88
N GLY A 138 -4.02 -13.64 20.66
CA GLY A 138 -3.23 -13.22 21.81
C GLY A 138 -3.12 -14.28 22.90
N GLY A 139 -4.11 -15.17 23.01
CA GLY A 139 -4.05 -16.35 23.88
C GLY A 139 -3.44 -17.57 23.20
N SER A 140 -3.85 -17.87 21.95
CA SER A 140 -3.26 -18.95 21.16
C SER A 140 -3.59 -18.85 19.66
N VAL A 141 -2.56 -18.69 18.83
CA VAL A 141 -2.65 -18.75 17.37
C VAL A 141 -3.15 -20.12 16.91
N LYS A 142 -2.58 -21.21 17.43
CA LYS A 142 -2.93 -22.60 17.05
C LYS A 142 -4.36 -23.02 17.43
N LYS A 143 -4.92 -22.46 18.51
CA LYS A 143 -6.34 -22.69 18.85
C LYS A 143 -7.26 -21.87 17.93
N THR A 144 -6.84 -20.66 17.58
CA THR A 144 -7.61 -19.78 16.68
C THR A 144 -7.61 -20.33 15.25
N PHE A 145 -6.45 -20.80 14.80
CA PHE A 145 -6.17 -21.42 13.50
C PHE A 145 -5.56 -22.82 13.72
N PRO A 146 -6.37 -23.88 13.77
CA PRO A 146 -5.86 -25.25 13.90
C PRO A 146 -5.08 -25.73 12.67
N THR A 147 -5.50 -25.26 11.50
CA THR A 147 -4.89 -25.56 10.20
C THR A 147 -4.64 -24.28 9.41
N ASP A 148 -3.74 -24.36 8.44
CA ASP A 148 -3.48 -23.29 7.48
C ASP A 148 -4.58 -23.26 6.40
N LYS A 149 -4.40 -22.43 5.36
CA LYS A 149 -5.35 -22.30 4.26
C LYS A 149 -5.57 -23.60 3.47
N ASP A 150 -4.60 -24.52 3.47
CA ASP A 150 -4.62 -25.76 2.70
C ASP A 150 -4.98 -26.98 3.56
N GLY A 151 -5.26 -26.77 4.85
CA GLY A 151 -5.64 -27.83 5.80
C GLY A 151 -4.47 -28.50 6.51
N VAL A 152 -3.24 -28.01 6.34
CA VAL A 152 -2.07 -28.52 7.07
C VAL A 152 -2.14 -28.03 8.51
N ALA A 153 -2.01 -28.94 9.47
CA ALA A 153 -2.09 -28.58 10.88
C ALA A 153 -0.92 -27.67 11.28
N LEU A 154 -1.19 -26.53 11.93
CA LEU A 154 -0.15 -25.54 12.27
C LEU A 154 0.94 -26.14 13.17
N LYS A 155 0.58 -27.12 14.01
CA LYS A 155 1.54 -27.82 14.88
C LYS A 155 2.63 -28.57 14.10
N ASP A 156 2.39 -28.93 12.84
CA ASP A 156 3.29 -29.72 12.01
C ASP A 156 4.22 -28.82 11.17
N LEU A 157 3.95 -27.51 11.12
CA LEU A 157 4.72 -26.55 10.34
C LEU A 157 5.93 -26.02 11.13
N PRO A 158 7.17 -26.11 10.60
CA PRO A 158 8.37 -25.60 11.26
C PRO A 158 8.29 -24.14 11.72
N ILE A 159 7.76 -23.23 10.90
CA ILE A 159 7.60 -21.79 11.22
C ILE A 159 6.75 -21.55 12.49
N MET A 160 5.80 -22.46 12.76
CA MET A 160 4.85 -22.32 13.87
C MET A 160 5.34 -22.95 15.17
N LYS A 161 6.53 -23.54 15.22
CA LYS A 161 7.05 -24.19 16.46
C LYS A 161 7.18 -23.19 17.61
N HIS A 162 7.70 -22.00 17.33
CA HIS A 162 7.94 -20.95 18.32
C HIS A 162 6.84 -19.87 18.35
N VAL A 163 5.89 -19.90 17.41
CA VAL A 163 4.76 -18.98 17.35
C VAL A 163 3.52 -19.62 17.96
N ASN A 164 3.19 -19.19 19.19
CA ASN A 164 2.04 -19.70 19.94
C ASN A 164 0.99 -18.63 20.20
N LYS A 165 1.38 -17.37 20.39
CA LYS A 165 0.52 -16.22 20.70
C LYS A 165 0.99 -14.95 19.96
N LEU A 166 0.25 -13.85 20.07
CA LEU A 166 0.61 -12.59 19.40
C LEU A 166 1.96 -12.03 19.85
N ASP A 167 2.31 -12.15 21.13
CA ASP A 167 3.59 -11.64 21.66
C ASP A 167 4.82 -12.35 21.08
N ASP A 168 4.64 -13.49 20.41
CA ASP A 168 5.73 -14.25 19.79
C ASP A 168 6.08 -13.70 18.39
N PHE A 169 5.32 -12.73 17.86
CA PHE A 169 5.64 -12.02 16.63
C PHE A 169 6.46 -10.77 16.93
N SER A 170 7.37 -10.41 16.03
CA SER A 170 8.23 -9.23 16.18
C SER A 170 7.59 -7.95 15.62
N LEU A 171 6.60 -8.12 14.72
CA LEU A 171 5.82 -7.06 14.08
C LEU A 171 4.53 -7.64 13.48
N ALA A 172 3.44 -6.86 13.49
CA ALA A 172 2.28 -7.09 12.63
C ALA A 172 2.18 -5.99 11.57
N VAL A 173 2.11 -6.36 10.29
CA VAL A 173 1.84 -5.45 9.17
C VAL A 173 0.46 -5.75 8.60
N THR A 174 -0.47 -4.81 8.71
CA THR A 174 -1.85 -4.99 8.22
C THR A 174 -2.13 -4.05 7.05
N LEU A 175 -2.53 -4.63 5.92
CA LEU A 175 -2.90 -3.92 4.71
C LEU A 175 -4.41 -3.94 4.62
N SER A 176 -5.05 -2.80 4.86
CA SER A 176 -6.47 -2.75 5.21
C SER A 176 -7.23 -1.71 4.40
N ALA A 177 -8.28 -2.16 3.71
CA ALA A 177 -9.17 -1.30 2.96
C ALA A 177 -10.35 -0.76 3.78
N GLY A 178 -10.66 -1.37 4.92
CA GLY A 178 -11.84 -1.02 5.70
C GLY A 178 -11.95 -1.80 7.01
N ASP A 179 -13.19 -2.21 7.32
CA ASP A 179 -13.54 -2.89 8.56
C ASP A 179 -14.07 -4.32 8.26
N PRO A 180 -13.61 -5.36 8.96
CA PRO A 180 -12.54 -5.36 9.96
C PRO A 180 -11.16 -5.15 9.32
N GLY A 181 -10.21 -4.55 10.03
CA GLY A 181 -8.88 -4.32 9.46
C GLY A 181 -7.92 -3.61 10.42
N LEU A 182 -7.12 -2.67 9.91
CA LEU A 182 -6.02 -2.02 10.64
C LEU A 182 -6.44 -1.45 12.01
N ARG A 183 -7.64 -0.87 12.12
CA ARG A 183 -8.15 -0.36 13.40
C ARG A 183 -8.20 -1.45 14.48
N HIS A 184 -8.61 -2.66 14.13
CA HIS A 184 -8.72 -3.76 15.07
C HIS A 184 -7.35 -4.30 15.50
N TRP A 185 -6.39 -4.32 14.59
CA TRP A 185 -5.00 -4.66 14.92
C TRP A 185 -4.39 -3.67 15.90
N VAL A 186 -4.59 -2.36 15.70
CA VAL A 186 -4.14 -1.35 16.65
C VAL A 186 -4.80 -1.54 18.02
N MET A 187 -6.13 -1.65 18.07
CA MET A 187 -6.88 -1.73 19.32
C MET A 187 -6.60 -2.99 20.16
N VAL A 188 -6.14 -4.08 19.55
CA VAL A 188 -5.93 -5.36 20.24
C VAL A 188 -4.48 -5.76 20.24
N ALA A 189 -3.88 -5.97 19.07
CA ALA A 189 -2.49 -6.44 19.01
C ALA A 189 -1.52 -5.42 19.61
N SER A 190 -1.67 -4.13 19.28
CA SER A 190 -0.84 -3.08 19.89
C SER A 190 -1.30 -2.75 21.32
N ASP A 191 -2.52 -2.23 21.50
CA ASP A 191 -2.92 -1.66 22.81
C ASP A 191 -3.02 -2.70 23.93
N LYS A 192 -3.46 -3.93 23.63
CA LYS A 192 -3.69 -4.97 24.64
C LYS A 192 -2.49 -5.91 24.80
N PHE A 193 -1.85 -6.29 23.70
CA PHE A 193 -0.77 -7.29 23.70
C PHE A 193 0.63 -6.68 23.52
N GLY A 194 0.75 -5.39 23.20
CA GLY A 194 2.03 -4.71 23.05
C GLY A 194 2.81 -5.10 21.80
N LEU A 195 2.21 -5.86 20.88
CA LEU A 195 2.82 -6.19 19.58
C LEU A 195 2.88 -4.93 18.73
N PRO A 196 4.07 -4.48 18.27
CA PRO A 196 4.15 -3.35 17.36
C PRO A 196 3.31 -3.62 16.10
N VAL A 197 2.43 -2.67 15.77
CA VAL A 197 1.60 -2.73 14.56
C VAL A 197 2.04 -1.64 13.60
N ALA A 198 2.28 -2.00 12.36
CA ALA A 198 2.38 -1.08 11.22
C ALA A 198 1.27 -1.42 10.22
N GLY A 199 0.95 -0.50 9.31
CA GLY A 199 -0.05 -0.83 8.31
C GLY A 199 -0.06 0.02 7.07
N GLY A 200 -0.81 -0.47 6.09
CA GLY A 200 -1.17 0.22 4.87
C GLY A 200 -2.67 0.37 4.79
N CYS A 201 -3.15 1.50 4.30
CA CYS A 201 -4.57 1.72 4.07
C CYS A 201 -4.81 2.55 2.80
N THR A 202 -6.07 2.63 2.36
CA THR A 202 -6.44 3.48 1.23
C THR A 202 -6.23 4.96 1.57
N ALA A 203 -6.00 5.80 0.55
CA ALA A 203 -5.79 7.23 0.73
C ALA A 203 -6.93 7.91 1.50
N VAL A 204 -8.16 7.44 1.31
CA VAL A 204 -9.36 7.98 1.98
C VAL A 204 -9.44 7.64 3.47
N SER A 205 -8.83 6.53 3.89
CA SER A 205 -8.83 6.08 5.29
C SER A 205 -7.60 6.58 6.05
N ALA A 206 -6.51 6.94 5.38
CA ALA A 206 -5.25 7.37 6.00
C ALA A 206 -5.40 8.48 7.05
N PRO A 207 -6.22 9.54 6.86
CA PRO A 207 -6.43 10.59 7.88
C PRO A 207 -6.87 10.04 9.24
N GLN A 208 -7.64 8.95 9.27
CA GLN A 208 -8.17 8.37 10.50
C GLN A 208 -7.07 7.65 11.31
N PHE A 209 -6.03 7.14 10.63
CA PHE A 209 -4.96 6.38 11.27
C PHE A 209 -3.80 7.25 11.79
N PHE A 210 -3.71 8.51 11.36
CA PHE A 210 -2.72 9.44 11.90
C PHE A 210 -2.91 9.72 13.39
N ALA A 211 -4.14 9.64 13.92
CA ALA A 211 -4.38 9.76 15.36
C ALA A 211 -3.67 8.64 16.14
N TYR A 212 -3.76 7.40 15.65
CA TYR A 212 -3.07 6.24 16.25
C TYR A 212 -1.55 6.30 16.05
N TYR A 213 -1.08 6.81 14.91
CA TYR A 213 0.35 7.00 14.67
C TYR A 213 0.94 8.05 15.62
N ASN A 214 0.29 9.21 15.73
CA ASN A 214 0.75 10.30 16.58
C ASN A 214 0.70 9.96 18.08
N SER A 215 -0.21 9.07 18.51
CA SER A 215 -0.26 8.56 19.89
C SER A 215 0.76 7.46 20.18
N GLY A 216 1.46 6.95 19.17
CA GLY A 216 2.40 5.83 19.27
C GLY A 216 1.74 4.44 19.29
N GLN A 217 0.41 4.36 19.13
CA GLN A 217 -0.33 3.09 19.05
C GLN A 217 -0.16 2.40 17.68
N LEU A 218 0.27 3.14 16.66
CA LEU A 218 0.62 2.64 15.33
C LEU A 218 2.07 3.04 15.02
N LEU A 219 2.94 2.06 14.78
CA LEU A 219 4.36 2.27 14.54
C LEU A 219 4.64 3.04 13.26
N GLY A 220 3.88 2.76 12.21
CA GLY A 220 4.05 3.36 10.89
C GLY A 220 2.85 3.13 9.99
N LEU A 221 2.71 3.98 8.97
CA LEU A 221 1.53 4.02 8.09
C LEU A 221 1.91 4.30 6.63
N MET A 222 1.50 3.42 5.73
CA MET A 222 1.44 3.68 4.28
C MET A 222 0.03 4.13 3.88
N GLY A 223 -0.10 5.40 3.48
CA GLY A 223 -1.37 5.98 3.03
C GLY A 223 -1.52 5.96 1.51
N GLY A 224 -2.38 5.09 1.01
CA GLY A 224 -2.73 4.95 -0.40
C GLY A 224 -1.56 4.69 -1.34
N LEU A 225 -1.76 4.93 -2.64
CA LEU A 225 -0.74 4.67 -3.65
C LEU A 225 0.58 5.41 -3.39
N ARG A 226 0.52 6.62 -2.82
CA ARG A 226 1.70 7.40 -2.47
C ARG A 226 2.56 6.70 -1.42
N GLY A 227 1.97 6.24 -0.32
CA GLY A 227 2.71 5.51 0.72
C GLY A 227 3.34 4.23 0.19
N ALA A 228 2.67 3.55 -0.73
CA ALA A 228 3.22 2.38 -1.41
C ALA A 228 4.44 2.73 -2.27
N ALA A 229 4.39 3.83 -3.03
CA ALA A 229 5.51 4.29 -3.86
C ALA A 229 6.71 4.76 -3.03
N GLU A 230 6.46 5.47 -1.92
CA GLU A 230 7.50 5.86 -0.98
C GLU A 230 8.23 4.61 -0.42
N TYR A 231 7.48 3.55 -0.11
CA TYR A 231 8.07 2.30 0.38
C TYR A 231 8.80 1.52 -0.72
N GLU A 232 8.25 1.43 -1.94
CA GLU A 232 8.93 0.85 -3.12
C GLU A 232 10.28 1.53 -3.38
N ASN A 233 10.33 2.85 -3.26
CA ASN A 233 11.56 3.63 -3.41
C ASN A 233 12.55 3.38 -2.27
N LEU A 234 12.09 3.31 -1.02
CA LEU A 234 12.96 3.00 0.15
C LEU A 234 13.67 1.66 0.03
N ILE A 235 13.02 0.66 -0.58
CA ILE A 235 13.58 -0.68 -0.72
C ILE A 235 14.27 -0.88 -2.07
N ASP A 236 14.49 0.16 -2.87
CA ASP A 236 15.08 0.11 -4.22
C ASP A 236 14.40 -0.90 -5.17
N VAL A 237 13.09 -1.10 -5.02
CA VAL A 237 12.29 -1.98 -5.89
C VAL A 237 11.10 -1.18 -6.42
N PRO A 238 11.34 -0.26 -7.38
CA PRO A 238 10.26 0.46 -8.03
C PRO A 238 9.27 -0.51 -8.66
N GLY A 239 7.99 -0.27 -8.41
CA GLY A 239 6.92 -1.12 -8.88
C GLY A 239 5.74 -0.31 -9.43
N THR A 240 4.58 -0.92 -9.34
CA THR A 240 3.34 -0.34 -9.88
C THR A 240 2.93 0.94 -9.15
N ALA A 241 3.32 1.11 -7.87
CA ALA A 241 3.02 2.34 -7.15
C ALA A 241 3.89 3.51 -7.62
N SER A 242 5.21 3.32 -7.75
CA SER A 242 6.12 4.35 -8.26
C SER A 242 5.79 4.76 -9.71
N ALA A 243 5.44 3.80 -10.57
CA ALA A 243 4.97 4.09 -11.93
C ALA A 243 3.63 4.86 -11.92
N GLY A 244 2.66 4.44 -11.10
CA GLY A 244 1.37 5.10 -10.96
C GLY A 244 1.49 6.54 -10.42
N MET A 245 2.34 6.76 -9.42
CA MET A 245 2.62 8.09 -8.87
C MET A 245 3.29 9.02 -9.89
N SER A 246 4.18 8.48 -10.70
CA SER A 246 4.84 9.25 -11.77
C SER A 246 3.82 9.65 -12.84
N ALA A 247 2.97 8.72 -13.29
CA ALA A 247 1.89 9.02 -14.23
C ALA A 247 0.93 10.09 -13.68
N GLN A 248 0.55 10.00 -12.40
CA GLN A 248 -0.26 11.02 -11.75
C GLN A 248 0.45 12.37 -11.70
N THR A 249 1.74 12.41 -11.36
CA THR A 249 2.52 13.65 -11.29
C THR A 249 2.56 14.37 -12.64
N VAL A 250 2.88 13.65 -13.71
CA VAL A 250 2.94 14.24 -15.07
C VAL A 250 1.53 14.69 -15.52
N ALA A 251 0.48 13.92 -15.21
CA ALA A 251 -0.89 14.31 -15.52
C ALA A 251 -1.32 15.59 -14.80
N HIS A 252 -1.04 15.73 -13.51
CA HIS A 252 -1.33 16.95 -12.75
C HIS A 252 -0.55 18.15 -13.30
N LEU A 253 0.74 17.97 -13.61
CA LEU A 253 1.55 19.03 -14.23
C LEU A 253 0.95 19.49 -15.57
N MET A 254 0.50 18.54 -16.40
CA MET A 254 -0.15 18.85 -17.68
C MET A 254 -1.46 19.63 -17.49
N ILE A 255 -2.28 19.25 -16.51
CA ILE A 255 -3.51 19.98 -16.17
C ILE A 255 -3.19 21.41 -15.73
N ILE A 256 -2.16 21.60 -14.90
CA ILE A 256 -1.69 22.93 -14.48
C ILE A 256 -1.27 23.77 -15.70
N ILE A 257 -0.51 23.18 -16.62
CA ILE A 257 -0.09 23.84 -17.87
C ILE A 257 -1.31 24.27 -18.69
N PHE A 258 -2.32 23.41 -18.85
CA PHE A 258 -3.56 23.76 -19.55
C PHE A 258 -4.32 24.91 -18.88
N ILE A 259 -4.40 24.91 -17.54
CA ILE A 259 -5.03 26.01 -16.79
C ILE A 259 -4.29 27.32 -17.04
N ILE A 260 -2.94 27.30 -16.99
CA ILE A 260 -2.12 28.49 -17.24
C ILE A 260 -2.32 29.00 -18.68
N ILE A 261 -2.23 28.12 -19.68
CA ILE A 261 -2.43 28.49 -21.09
C ILE A 261 -3.84 29.05 -21.32
N GLY A 262 -4.87 28.42 -20.76
CA GLY A 262 -6.26 28.87 -20.84
C GLY A 262 -6.45 30.25 -20.23
N ASN A 263 -5.90 30.49 -19.05
CA ASN A 263 -5.96 31.79 -18.39
C ASN A 263 -5.25 32.88 -19.19
N ILE A 264 -4.03 32.61 -19.69
CA ILE A 264 -3.27 33.55 -20.54
C ILE A 264 -4.08 33.90 -21.81
N SER A 265 -4.64 32.88 -22.48
CA SER A 265 -5.47 33.06 -23.67
C SER A 265 -6.66 33.98 -23.39
N MET A 266 -7.38 33.73 -22.30
CA MET A 266 -8.53 34.55 -21.88
C MET A 266 -8.14 36.02 -21.65
N PHE A 267 -7.04 36.28 -20.94
CA PHE A 267 -6.58 37.65 -20.67
C PHE A 267 -6.17 38.40 -21.95
N ILE A 268 -5.49 37.73 -22.88
CA ILE A 268 -5.07 38.34 -24.15
C ILE A 268 -6.27 38.67 -25.03
N ILE A 269 -7.24 37.75 -25.15
CA ILE A 269 -8.47 37.97 -25.92
C ILE A 269 -9.30 39.10 -25.29
N LYS A 270 -9.45 39.12 -23.96
CA LYS A 270 -10.19 40.18 -23.26
C LYS A 270 -9.57 41.56 -23.52
N ARG A 271 -8.23 41.69 -23.37
CA ARG A 271 -7.51 42.94 -23.65
C ARG A 271 -7.63 43.40 -25.10
N LYS A 272 -7.64 42.46 -26.06
CA LYS A 272 -7.81 42.79 -27.48
C LYS A 272 -9.22 43.34 -27.76
N LYS A 273 -10.27 42.68 -27.22
CA LYS A 273 -11.66 43.16 -27.30
C LYS A 273 -11.86 44.52 -26.62
N GLU A 274 -11.22 44.78 -25.49
CA GLU A 274 -11.28 46.08 -24.80
C GLU A 274 -10.59 47.20 -25.60
N LYS A 275 -9.46 46.91 -26.27
CA LYS A 275 -8.79 47.87 -27.15
C LYS A 275 -9.61 48.16 -28.42
N GLU A 276 -10.26 47.17 -28.98
CA GLU A 276 -11.17 47.35 -30.13
C GLU A 276 -12.40 48.19 -29.76
N LYS A 277 -12.96 48.04 -28.55
CA LYS A 277 -14.07 48.88 -28.06
C LYS A 277 -13.70 50.34 -27.75
N ARG A 278 -12.42 50.66 -27.59
CA ARG A 278 -11.91 52.01 -27.29
C ARG A 278 -11.48 52.79 -28.54
N LYS A 279 -11.44 52.14 -29.69
CA LYS A 279 -11.23 52.77 -31.00
C LYS A 279 -12.57 53.04 -31.66
#